data_AF-A0AAP4VHI3-F1
#
_entry.id   AF-A0AAP4VHI3-F1
#
_cell.length_a   1.000
_cell.length_b   1.000
_cell.length_c   1.000
_cell.angle_alpha   90.00
_cell.angle_beta   90.00
_cell.angle_gamma   90.00
#
_symmetry.space_group_name_H-M   'P 1'
#
loop_
_entity.id
_entity.type
_entity.pdbx_description
1 polymer ?
#
loop_
_entity_poly.entity_id
_entity_poly.type
_entity_poly.pdbx_seq_one_letter_code
_entity_poly.pdbx_strand_id
1 'polypeptide(L)'
;MQRTSRATPHVYAATSRALAVSLAINLLLLAVETVAAWSAHSSGLLADVAHAAIDLAADALILVACRLDARLPPERRPTYEPLALAGLGALLVVTGAQMIRHATNGFATPPVVQPGATTLALVAVTLAGKAALSHWMLRKARETGSALLEASGWHVRTHALSSLLAALAMSAALVGFGRLDDLAALAIGALVIRTGVGFIRRGCAQWPALAASADRSTRSS
;
A
#
# COMPACT_ATOMS: atom_id res chain seq x y z
N MET A 1 19.79 -26.89 5.56
CA MET A 1 20.58 -25.82 6.24
C MET A 1 20.69 -24.61 5.31
N GLN A 2 19.73 -23.68 5.36
CA GLN A 2 19.85 -22.42 4.62
C GLN A 2 20.73 -21.46 5.42
N ARG A 3 21.94 -21.20 4.92
CA ARG A 3 22.84 -20.19 5.48
C ARG A 3 22.16 -18.83 5.38
N THR A 4 21.77 -18.25 6.51
CA THR A 4 21.42 -16.84 6.62
C THR A 4 22.70 -16.03 6.36
N SER A 5 22.98 -15.78 5.08
CA SER A 5 23.98 -14.82 4.64
C SER A 5 23.62 -13.46 5.25
N ARG A 6 24.29 -13.08 6.34
CA ARG A 6 24.26 -11.71 6.85
C ARG A 6 24.70 -10.80 5.71
N ALA A 7 23.76 -10.12 5.07
CA ALA A 7 24.07 -9.20 3.98
C ALA A 7 25.04 -8.12 4.49
N THR A 8 26.07 -7.82 3.70
CA THR A 8 27.11 -6.85 4.07
C THR A 8 26.48 -5.45 4.26
N PRO A 9 27.02 -4.59 5.14
CA PRO A 9 26.43 -3.28 5.46
C PRO A 9 26.14 -2.39 4.24
N HIS A 10 26.98 -2.50 3.20
CA HIS A 10 26.81 -1.83 1.90
C HIS A 10 25.51 -2.22 1.19
N VAL A 11 25.13 -3.51 1.22
CA VAL A 11 23.91 -4.04 0.57
C VAL A 11 22.65 -3.55 1.28
N TYR A 12 22.69 -3.43 2.61
CA TYR A 12 21.60 -2.86 3.41
C TYR A 12 21.36 -1.38 3.10
N ALA A 13 22.43 -0.58 3.02
CA ALA A 13 22.31 0.85 2.71
C ALA A 13 21.77 1.10 1.29
N ALA A 14 22.22 0.32 0.29
CA ALA A 14 21.71 0.39 -1.07
C ALA A 14 20.23 -0.04 -1.17
N THR A 15 19.85 -1.12 -0.48
CA THR A 15 18.46 -1.60 -0.41
C THR A 15 17.54 -0.57 0.25
N SER A 16 17.95 0.02 1.38
CA SER A 16 17.17 1.04 2.09
C SER A 16 16.97 2.30 1.26
N ARG A 17 17.99 2.74 0.51
CA ARG A 17 17.88 3.85 -0.43
C ARG A 17 16.91 3.56 -1.56
N ALA A 18 16.98 2.35 -2.16
CA ALA A 18 16.05 1.95 -3.22
C ALA A 18 14.59 1.89 -2.74
N LEU A 19 14.36 1.37 -1.54
CA LEU A 19 13.03 1.37 -0.89
C LEU A 19 12.52 2.78 -0.62
N ALA A 20 13.38 3.69 -0.15
CA ALA A 20 12.99 5.08 0.08
C ALA A 20 12.62 5.82 -1.23
N VAL A 21 13.37 5.57 -2.32
CA VAL A 21 13.04 6.10 -3.65
C VAL A 21 11.71 5.52 -4.13
N SER A 22 11.49 4.21 -3.97
CA SER A 22 10.21 3.57 -4.31
C SER A 22 9.05 4.19 -3.54
N LEU A 23 9.21 4.42 -2.23
CA LEU A 23 8.19 5.04 -1.39
C LEU A 23 7.85 6.46 -1.88
N ALA A 24 8.86 7.26 -2.23
CA ALA A 24 8.66 8.61 -2.76
C ALA A 24 7.93 8.61 -4.11
N ILE A 25 8.28 7.69 -5.01
CA ILE A 25 7.62 7.55 -6.30
C ILE A 25 6.17 7.06 -6.12
N ASN A 26 5.92 6.07 -5.26
CA ASN A 26 4.57 5.60 -4.97
C ASN A 26 3.70 6.71 -4.36
N LEU A 27 4.26 7.57 -3.49
CA LEU A 27 3.54 8.74 -2.97
C LEU A 27 3.16 9.73 -4.08
N LEU A 28 4.07 10.00 -5.02
CA LEU A 28 3.80 10.87 -6.17
C LEU A 28 2.72 10.27 -7.07
N LEU A 29 2.83 8.98 -7.39
CA LEU A 29 1.85 8.27 -8.22
C LEU A 29 0.48 8.24 -7.56
N LEU A 30 0.42 8.03 -6.24
CA LEU A 30 -0.81 8.09 -5.45
C LEU A 30 -1.49 9.46 -5.55
N ALA A 31 -0.71 10.55 -5.48
CA ALA A 31 -1.25 11.91 -5.61
C ALA A 31 -1.85 12.13 -7.01
N VAL A 32 -1.15 11.72 -8.06
CA VAL A 32 -1.63 11.79 -9.46
C VAL A 32 -2.90 10.96 -9.64
N GLU A 33 -2.92 9.75 -9.09
CA GLU A 33 -4.06 8.83 -9.18
C GLU A 33 -5.28 9.34 -8.40
N THR A 34 -5.07 10.01 -7.27
CA THR A 34 -6.13 10.67 -6.49
C THR A 34 -6.82 11.75 -7.30
N VAL A 35 -6.04 12.60 -7.99
CA VAL A 35 -6.58 13.64 -8.87
C VAL A 35 -7.36 13.01 -10.02
N ALA A 36 -6.82 11.93 -10.61
CA ALA A 36 -7.50 11.18 -11.66
C ALA A 36 -8.85 10.61 -11.17
N ALA A 37 -8.85 9.89 -10.05
CA ALA A 37 -10.03 9.28 -9.46
C ALA A 37 -11.14 10.29 -9.15
N TRP A 38 -10.76 11.43 -8.54
CA TRP A 38 -11.69 12.52 -8.24
C TRP A 38 -12.29 13.11 -9.52
N SER A 39 -11.45 13.39 -10.52
CA SER A 39 -11.91 13.96 -11.79
C SER A 39 -12.85 13.02 -12.57
N ALA A 40 -12.63 11.70 -12.50
CA ALA A 40 -13.48 10.69 -13.14
C ALA A 40 -14.83 10.48 -12.44
N HIS A 41 -14.98 10.92 -11.19
CA HIS A 41 -16.08 10.50 -10.31
C HIS A 41 -16.21 8.96 -10.26
N SER A 42 -15.06 8.26 -10.29
CA SER A 42 -14.99 6.79 -10.32
C SER A 42 -14.81 6.25 -8.92
N SER A 43 -15.81 5.51 -8.44
CA SER A 43 -15.77 4.76 -7.19
C SER A 43 -14.67 3.70 -7.24
N GLY A 44 -14.46 3.06 -8.41
CA GLY A 44 -13.45 2.03 -8.61
C GLY A 44 -12.03 2.56 -8.49
N LEU A 45 -11.73 3.71 -9.09
CA LEU A 45 -10.42 4.36 -8.95
C LEU A 45 -10.20 4.93 -7.56
N LEU A 46 -11.22 5.52 -6.92
CA LEU A 46 -11.11 5.96 -5.53
C LEU A 46 -10.79 4.80 -4.60
N ALA A 47 -11.32 3.62 -4.92
CA ALA A 47 -11.02 2.41 -4.18
C ALA A 47 -9.57 1.95 -4.36
N ASP A 48 -9.06 2.00 -5.59
CA ASP A 48 -7.65 1.71 -5.87
C ASP A 48 -6.71 2.71 -5.16
N VAL A 49 -7.04 4.00 -5.17
CA VAL A 49 -6.31 5.06 -4.43
C VAL A 49 -6.29 4.75 -2.94
N ALA A 50 -7.43 4.37 -2.37
CA ALA A 50 -7.50 3.98 -0.97
C ALA A 50 -6.55 2.79 -0.73
N HIS A 51 -6.66 1.72 -1.52
CA HIS A 51 -5.77 0.55 -1.38
C HIS A 51 -4.28 0.92 -1.48
N ALA A 52 -3.91 1.78 -2.42
CA ALA A 52 -2.55 2.25 -2.62
C ALA A 52 -2.01 3.08 -1.44
N ALA A 53 -2.83 3.96 -0.86
CA ALA A 53 -2.46 4.77 0.30
C ALA A 53 -2.10 3.90 1.52
N ILE A 54 -2.75 2.76 1.62
CA ILE A 54 -2.65 1.81 2.73
C ILE A 54 -1.35 1.04 2.64
N ASP A 55 -1.06 0.50 1.45
CA ASP A 55 0.18 -0.19 1.18
C ASP A 55 1.37 0.77 1.35
N LEU A 56 1.22 2.04 0.91
CA LEU A 56 2.22 3.09 1.14
C LEU A 56 2.46 3.37 2.64
N ALA A 57 1.40 3.45 3.44
CA ALA A 57 1.53 3.65 4.89
C ALA A 57 2.24 2.47 5.58
N ALA A 58 1.94 1.25 5.14
CA ALA A 58 2.59 0.04 5.63
C ALA A 58 4.08 0.01 5.25
N ASP A 59 4.41 0.31 4.00
CA ASP A 59 5.79 0.41 3.52
C ASP A 59 6.58 1.50 4.26
N ALA A 60 5.94 2.64 4.53
CA ALA A 60 6.54 3.72 5.31
C ALA A 60 6.83 3.29 6.75
N LEU A 61 5.89 2.60 7.40
CA LEU A 61 6.07 2.09 8.76
C LEU A 61 7.24 1.10 8.81
N ILE A 62 7.32 0.17 7.85
CA ILE A 62 8.42 -0.80 7.73
C ILE A 62 9.75 -0.06 7.52
N LEU A 63 9.78 0.94 6.64
CA LEU A 63 11.00 1.73 6.38
C LEU A 63 11.48 2.47 7.63
N VAL A 64 10.55 3.07 8.39
CA VAL A 64 10.86 3.74 9.66
C VAL A 64 11.39 2.73 10.68
N ALA A 65 10.76 1.57 10.81
CA ALA A 65 11.22 0.49 11.69
C ALA A 65 12.65 0.06 11.34
N CYS A 66 12.93 -0.20 10.06
CA CYS A 66 14.27 -0.55 9.60
C CYS A 66 15.31 0.56 9.86
N ARG A 67 14.94 1.83 9.72
CA ARG A 67 15.86 2.96 9.98
C ARG A 67 16.13 3.18 11.46
N LEU A 68 15.14 2.97 12.32
CA LEU A 68 15.30 3.03 13.76
C LEU A 68 16.14 1.85 14.25
N ASP A 69 15.90 0.65 13.73
CA ASP A 69 16.69 -0.56 13.99
C ASP A 69 18.18 -0.33 13.68
N ALA A 70 18.49 0.30 12.55
CA ALA A 70 19.86 0.63 12.15
C ALA A 70 20.55 1.72 13.00
N ARG A 71 19.81 2.50 13.81
CA ARG A 71 20.34 3.65 14.56
C ARG A 71 20.37 3.47 16.07
N LEU A 72 19.55 2.59 16.63
CA LEU A 72 19.40 2.43 18.08
C LEU A 72 20.02 1.11 18.56
N PRO A 73 20.81 1.14 19.65
CA PRO A 73 21.16 -0.06 20.41
C PRO A 73 19.89 -0.84 20.77
N PRO A 74 19.92 -2.18 20.79
CA PRO A 74 18.75 -3.02 21.02
C PRO A 74 17.95 -2.65 22.30
N GLU A 75 18.62 -2.04 23.27
CA GLU A 75 18.09 -1.69 24.60
C GLU A 75 17.20 -0.42 24.65
N ARG A 76 17.21 0.44 23.61
CA ARG A 76 16.47 1.73 23.62
C ARG A 76 15.43 1.89 22.51
N ARG A 77 15.02 0.79 21.88
CA ARG A 77 14.11 0.82 20.73
C ARG A 77 12.67 1.12 21.19
N PRO A 78 12.04 2.21 20.72
CA PRO A 78 10.65 2.50 21.06
C PRO A 78 9.71 1.53 20.34
N THR A 79 8.83 0.89 21.09
CA THR A 79 8.07 -0.29 20.65
C THR A 79 6.62 0.05 20.28
N TYR A 80 6.41 1.09 19.46
CA TYR A 80 5.08 1.55 19.04
C TYR A 80 4.53 0.85 17.79
N GLU A 81 5.32 -0.01 17.16
CA GLU A 81 4.96 -0.69 15.91
C GLU A 81 3.63 -1.45 15.99
N PRO A 82 3.32 -2.23 17.05
CA PRO A 82 2.04 -2.92 17.15
C PRO A 82 0.82 -1.99 17.29
N LEU A 83 0.99 -0.86 17.98
CA LEU A 83 -0.07 0.16 18.09
C LEU A 83 -0.26 0.88 16.75
N ALA A 84 0.82 1.18 16.03
CA ALA A 84 0.76 1.76 14.69
C ALA A 84 0.10 0.80 13.69
N LEU A 85 0.42 -0.49 13.73
CA LEU A 85 -0.21 -1.53 12.89
C LEU A 85 -1.71 -1.67 13.21
N ALA A 86 -2.08 -1.68 14.48
CA ALA A 86 -3.48 -1.76 14.89
C ALA A 86 -4.28 -0.50 14.51
N GLY A 87 -3.72 0.70 14.76
CA GLY A 87 -4.33 1.98 14.42
C GLY A 87 -4.49 2.18 12.92
N LEU A 88 -3.44 1.87 12.14
CA LEU A 88 -3.52 1.83 10.68
C LEU A 88 -4.64 0.88 10.28
N GLY A 89 -4.57 -0.38 10.71
CA GLY A 89 -5.58 -1.42 10.47
C GLY A 89 -7.03 -0.99 10.72
N ALA A 90 -7.29 -0.27 11.82
CA ALA A 90 -8.63 0.26 12.12
C ALA A 90 -9.09 1.31 11.11
N LEU A 91 -8.22 2.26 10.73
CA LEU A 91 -8.50 3.25 9.70
C LEU A 91 -8.84 2.58 8.35
N LEU A 92 -8.18 1.47 8.02
CA LEU A 92 -8.44 0.68 6.81
C LEU A 92 -9.84 0.07 6.80
N VAL A 93 -10.24 -0.54 7.91
CA VAL A 93 -11.57 -1.15 8.03
C VAL A 93 -12.65 -0.09 7.90
N VAL A 94 -12.47 1.08 8.53
CA VAL A 94 -13.41 2.21 8.42
C VAL A 94 -13.49 2.71 6.98
N THR A 95 -12.34 2.97 6.34
CA THR A 95 -12.27 3.48 4.97
C THR A 95 -12.89 2.48 3.98
N GLY A 96 -12.53 1.20 4.08
CA GLY A 96 -13.09 0.14 3.24
C GLY A 96 -14.60 -0.03 3.44
N ALA A 97 -15.11 0.09 4.67
CA ALA A 97 -16.54 0.07 4.94
C ALA A 97 -17.24 1.29 4.34
N GLN A 98 -16.65 2.49 4.41
CA GLN A 98 -17.19 3.69 3.77
C GLN A 98 -17.25 3.54 2.25
N MET A 99 -16.22 2.98 1.64
CA MET A 99 -16.17 2.70 0.20
C MET A 99 -17.25 1.72 -0.23
N ILE A 100 -17.39 0.59 0.48
CA ILE A 100 -18.47 -0.38 0.20
C ILE A 100 -19.82 0.31 0.31
N ARG A 101 -20.04 1.08 1.38
CA ARG A 101 -21.31 1.79 1.58
C ARG A 101 -21.59 2.82 0.48
N HIS A 102 -20.56 3.51 0.00
CA HIS A 102 -20.67 4.44 -1.12
C HIS A 102 -21.02 3.72 -2.42
N ALA A 103 -20.31 2.63 -2.73
CA ALA A 103 -20.58 1.80 -3.90
C ALA A 103 -21.99 1.17 -3.86
N THR A 104 -22.45 0.67 -2.71
CA THR A 104 -23.82 0.14 -2.57
C THR A 104 -24.89 1.20 -2.80
N ASN A 105 -24.65 2.44 -2.35
CA ASN A 105 -25.56 3.55 -2.59
C ASN A 105 -25.54 3.99 -4.06
N GLY A 106 -24.39 3.83 -4.73
CA GLY A 106 -24.21 4.08 -6.16
C GLY A 106 -25.18 3.27 -7.03
N PHE A 107 -25.51 2.03 -6.66
CA PHE A 107 -26.49 1.20 -7.40
C PHE A 107 -27.91 1.79 -7.42
N ALA A 108 -28.27 2.65 -6.47
CA ALA A 108 -29.57 3.31 -6.42
C ALA A 108 -29.62 4.60 -7.27
N THR A 109 -28.48 5.06 -7.78
CA THR A 109 -28.33 6.27 -8.61
C THR A 109 -27.83 5.91 -10.02
N PRO A 110 -28.21 6.65 -11.07
CA PRO A 110 -27.63 6.45 -12.38
C PRO A 110 -26.10 6.71 -12.34
N PRO A 111 -25.28 5.90 -13.03
CA PRO A 111 -23.83 6.02 -12.96
C PRO A 111 -23.37 7.37 -13.53
N VAL A 112 -22.60 8.13 -12.74
CA VAL A 112 -22.07 9.47 -13.09
C VAL A 112 -20.59 9.39 -13.46
N VAL A 113 -20.09 8.22 -13.87
CA VAL A 113 -18.68 8.05 -14.25
C VAL A 113 -18.46 8.71 -15.62
N GLN A 114 -17.82 9.89 -15.61
CA GLN A 114 -17.50 10.68 -16.80
C GLN A 114 -16.02 11.04 -16.81
N PRO A 115 -15.12 10.08 -17.12
CA PRO A 115 -13.70 10.37 -17.18
C PRO A 115 -13.40 11.28 -18.38
N GLY A 116 -12.82 12.45 -18.09
CA GLY A 116 -12.32 13.33 -19.14
C GLY A 116 -11.06 12.75 -19.80
N ALA A 117 -10.70 13.29 -20.97
CA ALA A 117 -9.45 12.90 -21.66
C ALA A 117 -8.21 13.11 -20.76
N THR A 118 -8.23 14.13 -19.91
CA THR A 118 -7.19 14.38 -18.89
C THR A 118 -7.13 13.26 -17.86
N THR A 119 -8.27 12.76 -17.39
CA THR A 119 -8.33 11.65 -16.44
C THR A 119 -7.74 10.37 -17.02
N LEU A 120 -8.08 10.03 -18.27
CA LEU A 120 -7.51 8.88 -18.96
C LEU A 120 -5.98 9.01 -19.11
N ALA A 121 -5.48 10.20 -19.44
CA ALA A 121 -4.05 10.46 -19.50
C ALA A 121 -3.36 10.27 -18.13
N LEU A 122 -3.95 10.78 -17.05
CA LEU A 122 -3.41 10.62 -15.69
C LEU A 122 -3.38 9.15 -15.26
N VAL A 123 -4.45 8.39 -15.52
CA VAL A 123 -4.51 6.94 -15.24
C VAL A 123 -3.46 6.17 -16.06
N ALA A 124 -3.28 6.52 -17.33
CA ALA A 124 -2.25 5.91 -18.15
C ALA A 124 -0.83 6.20 -17.61
N VAL A 125 -0.58 7.44 -17.17
CA VAL A 125 0.68 7.85 -16.55
C VAL A 125 0.91 7.10 -15.23
N THR A 126 -0.11 6.92 -14.38
CA THR A 126 0.05 6.19 -13.10
C THR A 126 0.33 4.72 -13.34
N LEU A 127 -0.38 4.06 -14.25
CA LEU A 127 -0.12 2.67 -14.63
C LEU A 127 1.30 2.50 -15.20
N ALA A 128 1.71 3.35 -16.14
CA ALA A 128 3.04 3.32 -16.73
C ALA A 128 4.12 3.55 -15.66
N GLY A 129 3.88 4.50 -14.74
CA GLY A 129 4.75 4.78 -13.60
C GLY A 129 4.92 3.58 -12.67
N LYS A 130 3.82 2.92 -12.27
CA LYS A 130 3.85 1.71 -11.43
C LYS A 130 4.60 0.57 -12.13
N ALA A 131 4.36 0.35 -13.42
CA ALA A 131 5.06 -0.67 -14.21
C ALA A 131 6.57 -0.38 -14.36
N ALA A 132 6.93 0.88 -14.64
CA ALA A 132 8.32 1.32 -14.74
C ALA A 132 9.05 1.20 -13.40
N LEU A 133 8.40 1.60 -12.30
CA LEU A 133 8.93 1.46 -10.95
C LEU A 133 9.18 -0.01 -10.61
N SER A 134 8.20 -0.89 -10.84
CA SER A 134 8.35 -2.33 -10.62
C SER A 134 9.54 -2.89 -11.41
N HIS A 135 9.67 -2.53 -12.69
CA HIS A 135 10.79 -2.98 -13.51
C HIS A 135 12.14 -2.51 -12.95
N TRP A 136 12.23 -1.25 -12.55
CA TRP A 136 13.42 -0.67 -11.93
C TRP A 136 13.79 -1.36 -10.62
N MET A 137 12.80 -1.62 -9.75
CA MET A 137 13.01 -2.31 -8.47
C MET A 137 13.50 -3.74 -8.67
N LEU A 138 12.87 -4.51 -9.56
CA LEU A 138 13.28 -5.89 -9.85
C LEU A 138 14.68 -5.95 -10.49
N ARG A 139 15.04 -4.96 -11.31
CA ARG A 139 16.40 -4.82 -11.82
C ARG A 139 17.40 -4.54 -10.69
N LYS A 140 17.11 -3.58 -9.82
CA LYS A 140 17.96 -3.27 -8.67
C LYS A 140 18.06 -4.41 -7.66
N ALA A 141 16.99 -5.20 -7.50
CA ALA A 141 17.00 -6.39 -6.66
C ALA A 141 18.01 -7.43 -7.17
N ARG A 142 18.06 -7.67 -8.49
CA ARG A 142 19.06 -8.54 -9.11
C ARG A 142 20.48 -8.01 -8.97
N GLU A 143 20.69 -6.71 -9.14
CA GLU A 143 22.00 -6.06 -8.98
C GLU A 143 22.52 -6.11 -7.52
N THR A 144 21.62 -6.07 -6.54
CA THR A 144 21.98 -6.03 -5.11
C THR A 144 21.88 -7.38 -4.40
N GLY A 145 21.27 -8.39 -5.02
CA GLY A 145 20.97 -9.68 -4.40
C GLY A 145 19.94 -9.60 -3.26
N SER A 146 19.12 -8.55 -3.23
CA SER A 146 18.23 -8.25 -2.10
C SER A 146 16.84 -8.88 -2.28
N ALA A 147 16.57 -9.94 -1.54
CA ALA A 147 15.26 -10.60 -1.51
C ALA A 147 14.12 -9.65 -1.05
N LEU A 148 14.43 -8.67 -0.19
CA LEU A 148 13.48 -7.67 0.26
C LEU A 148 13.08 -6.72 -0.88
N LEU A 149 14.05 -6.26 -1.67
CA LEU A 149 13.78 -5.39 -2.80
C LEU A 149 13.06 -6.14 -3.93
N GLU A 150 13.36 -7.42 -4.12
CA GLU A 150 12.65 -8.28 -5.06
C GLU A 150 11.18 -8.45 -4.66
N ALA A 151 10.91 -8.77 -3.40
CA ALA A 151 9.56 -8.90 -2.87
C ALA A 151 8.75 -7.60 -3.05
N SER A 152 9.34 -6.45 -2.73
CA SER A 152 8.70 -5.14 -2.91
C SER A 152 8.45 -4.81 -4.38
N GLY A 153 9.38 -5.15 -5.28
CA GLY A 153 9.20 -4.97 -6.73
C GLY A 153 8.07 -5.81 -7.32
N TRP A 154 7.88 -7.05 -6.84
CA TRP A 154 6.73 -7.88 -7.19
C TRP A 154 5.43 -7.37 -6.58
N HIS A 155 5.48 -6.82 -5.37
CA HIS A 155 4.32 -6.20 -4.73
C HIS A 155 3.79 -5.03 -5.55
N VAL A 156 4.67 -4.10 -5.98
CA VAL A 156 4.31 -2.99 -6.88
C VAL A 156 3.72 -3.50 -8.20
N ARG A 157 4.22 -4.64 -8.73
CA ARG A 157 3.70 -5.23 -9.97
C ARG A 157 2.27 -5.74 -9.81
N THR A 158 1.99 -6.45 -8.72
CA THR A 158 0.64 -6.96 -8.43
C THR A 158 -0.32 -5.80 -8.20
N HIS A 159 0.13 -4.75 -7.51
CA HIS A 159 -0.66 -3.54 -7.32
C HIS A 159 -0.94 -2.81 -8.66
N ALA A 160 0.03 -2.76 -9.58
CA ALA A 160 -0.20 -2.22 -10.92
C ALA A 160 -1.26 -2.99 -11.70
N LEU A 161 -1.36 -4.32 -11.51
CA LEU A 161 -2.38 -5.15 -12.14
C LEU A 161 -3.77 -4.88 -11.55
N SER A 162 -3.91 -4.70 -10.23
CA SER A 162 -5.18 -4.29 -9.63
C SER A 162 -5.62 -2.90 -10.08
N SER A 163 -4.69 -1.95 -10.18
CA SER A 163 -4.97 -0.61 -10.72
C SER A 163 -5.39 -0.65 -12.19
N LEU A 164 -4.79 -1.54 -12.99
CA LEU A 164 -5.21 -1.77 -14.37
C LEU A 164 -6.65 -2.31 -14.44
N LEU A 165 -7.03 -3.24 -13.57
CA LEU A 165 -8.41 -3.73 -13.51
C LEU A 165 -9.39 -2.61 -13.15
N ALA A 166 -9.04 -1.74 -12.19
CA ALA A 166 -9.85 -0.58 -11.83
C ALA A 166 -9.98 0.41 -13.01
N ALA A 167 -8.87 0.68 -13.71
CA ALA A 167 -8.85 1.54 -14.91
C ALA A 167 -9.70 0.97 -16.05
N LEU A 168 -9.68 -0.35 -16.25
CA LEU A 168 -10.52 -1.03 -17.23
C LEU A 168 -12.00 -0.97 -16.85
N ALA A 169 -12.34 -1.15 -15.56
CA ALA A 169 -13.71 -1.02 -15.07
C ALA A 169 -14.26 0.41 -15.28
N MET A 170 -13.46 1.43 -14.97
CA MET A 170 -13.78 2.83 -15.29
C MET A 170 -13.94 3.04 -16.80
N SER A 171 -13.03 2.49 -17.62
CA SER A 171 -13.11 2.65 -19.08
C SER A 171 -14.34 1.96 -19.67
N ALA A 172 -14.78 0.85 -19.09
CA ALA A 172 -16.02 0.17 -19.49
C ALA A 172 -17.28 1.01 -19.18
N ALA A 173 -17.21 1.90 -18.18
CA ALA A 173 -18.28 2.86 -17.91
C ALA A 173 -18.56 3.78 -19.11
N LEU A 174 -17.53 4.14 -19.89
CA LEU A 174 -17.68 4.96 -21.10
C LEU A 174 -18.50 4.27 -22.21
N VAL A 175 -18.52 2.93 -22.23
CA VAL A 175 -19.24 2.13 -23.23
C VAL A 175 -20.63 1.71 -22.72
N GLY A 176 -21.09 2.32 -21.61
CA GLY A 176 -22.42 2.06 -21.03
C GLY A 176 -22.42 1.04 -19.88
N PHE A 177 -21.27 0.47 -19.51
CA PHE A 177 -21.15 -0.48 -18.39
C PHE A 177 -20.76 0.21 -17.07
N GLY A 178 -21.42 1.31 -16.71
CA GLY A 178 -21.09 2.10 -15.51
C GLY A 178 -21.09 1.30 -14.20
N ARG A 179 -21.91 0.25 -14.12
CA ARG A 179 -21.99 -0.63 -12.93
C ARG A 179 -20.73 -1.46 -12.68
N LEU A 180 -19.85 -1.62 -13.67
CA LEU A 180 -18.57 -2.30 -13.48
C LEU A 180 -17.64 -1.50 -12.56
N ASP A 181 -17.75 -0.18 -12.57
CA ASP A 181 -16.97 0.70 -11.69
C ASP A 181 -17.38 0.52 -10.21
N ASP A 182 -18.69 0.46 -9.94
CA ASP A 182 -19.21 0.19 -8.59
C ASP A 182 -18.87 -1.23 -8.10
N LEU A 183 -18.90 -2.22 -8.99
CA LEU A 183 -18.46 -3.58 -8.67
C LEU A 183 -16.96 -3.64 -8.36
N ALA A 184 -16.13 -2.91 -9.12
CA ALA A 184 -14.71 -2.77 -8.82
C ALA A 184 -14.49 -2.11 -7.46
N ALA A 185 -15.24 -1.05 -7.15
CA ALA A 185 -15.20 -0.38 -5.85
C ALA A 185 -15.57 -1.32 -4.69
N LEU A 186 -16.61 -2.15 -4.85
CA LEU A 186 -16.99 -3.17 -3.86
C LEU A 186 -15.90 -4.20 -3.65
N ALA A 187 -15.33 -4.74 -4.73
CA ALA A 187 -14.29 -5.76 -4.67
C ALA A 187 -13.03 -5.23 -4.00
N ILE A 188 -12.59 -4.03 -4.37
CA ILE A 188 -11.42 -3.38 -3.78
C ILE A 188 -11.71 -2.96 -2.33
N GLY A 189 -12.91 -2.46 -2.01
CA GLY A 189 -13.32 -2.18 -0.63
C GLY A 189 -13.25 -3.41 0.28
N ALA A 190 -13.69 -4.58 -0.21
CA ALA A 190 -13.56 -5.84 0.53
C ALA A 190 -12.08 -6.23 0.72
N LEU A 191 -11.23 -6.01 -0.28
CA LEU A 191 -9.79 -6.25 -0.19
C LEU A 191 -9.14 -5.33 0.85
N VAL A 192 -9.50 -4.05 0.87
CA VAL A 192 -9.03 -3.05 1.85
C VAL A 192 -9.40 -3.47 3.27
N ILE A 193 -10.65 -3.89 3.52
CA ILE A 193 -11.07 -4.41 4.82
C ILE A 193 -10.25 -5.63 5.22
N ARG A 194 -10.05 -6.59 4.30
CA ARG A 194 -9.25 -7.80 4.55
C ARG A 194 -7.82 -7.46 4.94
N THR A 195 -7.21 -6.50 4.25
CA THR A 195 -5.85 -6.00 4.55
C THR A 195 -5.83 -5.30 5.91
N GLY A 196 -6.85 -4.49 6.21
CA GLY A 196 -7.07 -3.84 7.51
C GLY A 196 -7.09 -4.82 8.68
N VAL A 197 -7.96 -5.83 8.58
CA VAL A 197 -8.04 -6.91 9.57
C VAL A 197 -6.70 -7.63 9.70
N GLY A 198 -5.97 -7.84 8.60
CA GLY A 198 -4.62 -8.40 8.61
C GLY A 198 -3.63 -7.58 9.44
N PHE A 199 -3.64 -6.25 9.31
CA PHE A 199 -2.80 -5.35 10.11
C PHE A 199 -3.17 -5.35 11.59
N ILE A 200 -4.46 -5.31 11.92
CA ILE A 200 -4.93 -5.41 13.31
C ILE A 200 -4.45 -6.72 13.93
N ARG A 201 -4.62 -7.86 13.23
CA ARG A 201 -4.17 -9.17 13.71
C ARG A 201 -2.67 -9.22 13.95
N ARG A 202 -1.87 -8.61 13.07
CA ARG A 202 -0.40 -8.50 13.25
C ARG A 202 -0.04 -7.65 14.46
N GLY A 203 -0.68 -6.49 14.63
CA GLY A 203 -0.49 -5.64 15.80
C GLY A 203 -0.86 -6.37 17.11
N CYS A 204 -2.04 -7.00 17.17
CA CYS A 204 -2.46 -7.77 18.34
C CYS A 204 -1.52 -8.95 18.64
N ALA A 205 -1.01 -9.64 17.62
CA ALA A 205 -0.07 -10.76 17.82
C ALA A 205 1.27 -10.32 18.41
N GLN A 206 1.71 -9.09 18.10
CA GLN A 206 2.96 -8.54 18.62
C GLN A 206 2.79 -7.92 20.03
N TRP A 207 1.56 -7.61 20.43
CA TRP A 207 1.25 -6.96 21.72
C TRP A 207 1.78 -7.68 22.98
N PRO A 208 1.68 -9.02 23.12
CA PRO A 208 2.19 -9.70 24.31
C PRO A 208 3.72 -9.58 24.45
N ALA A 209 4.44 -9.60 23.32
CA ALA A 209 5.88 -9.44 23.30
C ALA A 209 6.30 -8.03 23.72
N LEU A 210 5.52 -7.01 23.34
CA LEU A 210 5.69 -5.65 23.82
C LEU A 210 5.53 -5.54 25.33
N ALA A 211 4.39 -6.03 25.85
CA ALA A 211 4.03 -5.90 27.26
C ALA A 211 5.12 -6.53 28.15
N ALA A 212 5.62 -7.71 27.76
CA ALA A 212 6.72 -8.38 28.44
C ALA A 212 8.07 -7.63 28.35
N SER A 213 8.31 -6.83 27.31
CA SER A 213 9.52 -6.02 27.18
C SER A 213 9.47 -4.73 28.00
N ALA A 214 8.28 -4.10 28.10
CA ALA A 214 8.07 -2.91 28.92
C ALA A 214 8.26 -3.23 30.41
N ASP A 215 7.70 -4.34 30.90
CA ASP A 215 7.81 -4.79 32.30
C ASP A 215 9.25 -5.12 32.75
N ARG A 216 10.14 -5.48 31.82
CA ARG A 216 11.55 -5.75 32.14
C ARG A 216 12.35 -4.47 32.34
N SER A 217 12.04 -3.41 31.61
CA SER A 217 12.73 -2.12 31.72
C SER A 217 12.41 -1.37 33.03
N THR A 218 11.21 -1.56 33.57
CA THR A 218 10.78 -0.95 34.84
C THR A 218 11.33 -1.66 36.08
N ARG A 219 11.70 -2.95 35.97
CA ARG A 219 12.32 -3.73 37.05
C ARG A 219 13.84 -3.57 37.18
N SER A 220 14.50 -3.04 36.17
CA SER A 220 15.96 -2.84 36.16
C SER A 220 16.40 -1.40 36.46
N SER A 221 15.47 -0.55 36.93
CA SER A 221 15.69 0.87 37.24
C SER A 221 15.57 1.13 38.74
#